data_AF-H6ACL6-F1
#
_entry.id   AF-H6ACL6-F1
#
_cell.length_a   1.000
_cell.length_b   1.000
_cell.length_c   1.000
_cell.angle_alpha   90.00
_cell.angle_beta   90.00
_cell.angle_gamma   90.00
#
_symmetry.space_group_name_H-M   'P 1'
#
loop_
_entity.id
_entity.type
_entity.pdbx_description
1 polymer ?
#
loop_
_entity_poly.entity_id
_entity_poly.type
_entity_poly.pdbx_seq_one_letter_code
_entity_poly.pdbx_strand_id
1 'polypeptide(L)'
;GAVFARLHNLRGDTFGSGKKPFVVQEVIDMGGEPIKMSEYFGTGRVTNFIYGVKLADVFLRHSNQAKWLSNFGEGWGMPSTNDVLVFLNNHDNQRGHGGGGGPITFRQPKEMKIATAF
;
A
#
# COMPACT_ATOMS: atom_id res chain seq x y z
N GLY A 1 -2.85 20.39 -4.15
CA GLY A 1 -4.28 20.26 -3.82
C GLY A 1 -4.72 21.32 -2.83
N ALA A 2 -5.74 22.11 -3.16
CA ALA A 2 -6.23 23.22 -2.32
C ALA A 2 -6.80 22.78 -0.95
N VAL A 3 -7.17 21.50 -0.81
CA VAL A 3 -7.76 20.96 0.43
C VAL A 3 -6.71 20.78 1.54
N PHE A 4 -5.59 20.11 1.27
CA PHE A 4 -4.56 19.85 2.27
C PHE A 4 -3.81 21.11 2.72
N ALA A 5 -3.76 22.14 1.87
CA ALA A 5 -3.17 23.44 2.22
C ALA A 5 -3.95 24.18 3.31
N ARG A 6 -5.21 23.79 3.59
CA ARG A 6 -6.08 24.40 4.60
C ARG A 6 -6.09 23.66 5.94
N LEU A 7 -5.35 22.55 6.06
CA LEU A 7 -5.28 21.80 7.32
C LEU A 7 -4.45 22.55 8.35
N HIS A 8 -4.90 22.49 9.60
CA HIS A 8 -4.08 22.89 10.74
C HIS A 8 -2.89 21.94 10.91
N ASN A 9 -1.80 22.47 11.47
CA ASN A 9 -0.72 21.64 11.98
C ASN A 9 -1.21 20.81 13.18
N LEU A 10 -0.50 19.73 13.48
CA LEU A 10 -0.71 18.89 14.66
C LEU A 10 -0.47 19.68 15.97
N ARG A 11 -1.00 19.16 17.08
CA ARG A 11 -0.91 19.79 18.41
C ARG A 11 0.55 20.00 18.82
N GLY A 12 0.93 21.26 19.02
CA GLY A 12 2.34 21.65 19.23
C GLY A 12 2.94 21.15 20.54
N ASP A 13 2.14 21.00 21.58
CA ASP A 13 2.54 20.47 22.91
C ASP A 13 2.92 18.97 22.89
N THR A 14 2.59 18.25 21.82
CA THR A 14 2.73 16.78 21.73
C THR A 14 3.66 16.40 20.60
N PHE A 15 3.49 17.03 19.44
CA PHE A 15 4.23 16.72 18.22
C PHE A 15 5.34 17.73 17.93
N GLY A 16 5.39 18.83 18.68
CA GLY A 16 6.24 19.99 18.37
C GLY A 16 5.55 20.95 17.40
N SER A 17 6.02 22.21 17.40
CA SER A 17 5.45 23.25 16.54
C SER A 17 5.66 22.95 15.05
N GLY A 18 4.66 23.30 14.22
CA GLY A 18 4.76 23.25 12.76
C GLY A 18 4.69 21.86 12.13
N LYS A 19 4.37 20.79 12.86
CA LYS A 19 4.23 19.45 12.27
C LYS A 19 2.93 19.33 11.49
N LYS A 20 3.03 18.97 10.21
CA LYS A 20 1.89 18.71 9.34
C LYS A 20 1.30 17.31 9.62
N PRO A 21 -0.01 17.11 9.42
CA PRO A 21 -0.61 15.78 9.48
C PRO A 21 0.00 14.86 8.42
N PHE A 22 0.17 13.58 8.79
CA PHE A 22 0.54 12.55 7.85
C PHE A 22 -0.70 12.11 7.06
N VAL A 23 -0.68 12.32 5.75
CA VAL A 23 -1.82 12.05 4.87
C VAL A 23 -1.55 10.79 4.08
N VAL A 24 -2.52 9.88 4.07
CA VAL A 24 -2.56 8.72 3.17
C VAL A 24 -3.88 8.77 2.42
N GLN A 25 -3.81 8.69 1.09
CA GLN A 25 -4.95 8.68 0.19
C GLN A 25 -5.19 7.23 -0.24
N GLU A 26 -6.43 6.75 -0.07
CA GLU A 26 -6.85 5.48 -0.63
C GLU A 26 -7.14 5.65 -2.13
N VAL A 27 -6.27 5.08 -2.96
CA VAL A 27 -6.42 5.02 -4.41
C VAL A 27 -6.19 3.58 -4.82
N ILE A 28 -7.21 2.92 -5.35
CA ILE A 28 -7.13 1.55 -5.85
C ILE A 28 -6.63 1.61 -7.30
N ASP A 29 -5.32 1.69 -7.49
CA ASP A 29 -4.69 1.59 -8.80
C ASP A 29 -3.98 0.22 -8.94
N MET A 30 -4.61 -0.67 -9.70
CA MET A 30 -4.07 -1.99 -10.04
C MET A 30 -3.46 -2.03 -11.45
N GLY A 31 -3.33 -0.87 -12.11
CA GLY A 31 -3.06 -0.76 -13.54
C GLY A 31 -4.31 -0.90 -14.40
N GLY A 32 -4.21 -0.49 -15.68
CA GLY A 32 -5.30 -0.63 -16.67
C GLY A 32 -6.40 0.44 -16.64
N GLU A 33 -6.54 1.20 -15.56
CA GLU A 33 -7.52 2.30 -15.45
C GLU A 33 -6.89 3.67 -15.80
N PRO A 34 -7.68 4.67 -16.24
CA PRO A 34 -7.13 5.98 -16.63
C PRO A 34 -6.58 6.78 -15.45
N ILE A 35 -7.15 6.64 -14.26
CA ILE A 35 -6.70 7.32 -13.03
C ILE A 35 -5.49 6.57 -12.46
N LYS A 36 -4.42 7.29 -12.18
CA LYS A 36 -3.16 6.73 -11.67
C LYS A 36 -2.88 7.19 -10.25
N MET A 37 -2.30 6.30 -9.44
CA MET A 37 -1.84 6.67 -8.08
C MET A 37 -0.83 7.82 -8.10
N SER A 38 -0.05 7.94 -9.18
CA SER A 38 0.99 8.97 -9.33
C SER A 38 0.44 10.39 -9.43
N GLU A 39 -0.82 10.57 -9.83
CA GLU A 39 -1.50 11.87 -9.85
C GLU A 39 -1.67 12.46 -8.44
N TYR A 40 -1.58 11.62 -7.42
CA TYR A 40 -1.74 11.96 -6.01
C TYR A 40 -0.41 12.06 -5.26
N PHE A 41 0.72 11.79 -5.95
CA PHE A 41 2.03 12.06 -5.39
C PHE A 41 2.20 13.57 -5.18
N GLY A 42 2.75 13.96 -4.02
CA GLY A 42 2.89 15.36 -3.63
C GLY A 42 1.72 15.95 -2.83
N THR A 43 0.58 15.25 -2.70
CA THR A 43 -0.49 15.64 -1.75
C THR A 43 -0.55 14.77 -0.50
N GLY A 44 0.15 13.64 -0.50
CA GLY A 44 0.25 12.71 0.61
C GLY A 44 0.85 11.39 0.11
N ARG A 45 0.88 10.38 0.97
CA ARG A 45 1.14 9.01 0.52
C ARG A 45 -0.09 8.41 -0.13
N VAL A 46 0.10 7.35 -0.90
CA VAL A 46 -0.98 6.63 -1.58
C VAL A 46 -0.93 5.14 -1.26
N THR A 47 -2.07 4.50 -1.07
CA THR A 47 -2.15 3.04 -0.86
C THR A 47 -1.68 2.27 -2.09
N ASN A 48 -0.65 1.45 -1.96
CA ASN A 48 -0.18 0.59 -3.03
C ASN A 48 -0.77 -0.83 -2.89
N PHE A 49 -1.93 -1.05 -3.54
CA PHE A 49 -2.63 -2.33 -3.52
C PHE A 49 -1.87 -3.46 -4.24
N ILE A 50 -0.97 -3.13 -5.18
CA ILE A 50 -0.17 -4.12 -5.92
C ILE A 50 0.73 -4.91 -4.95
N TYR A 51 1.24 -4.27 -3.90
CA TYR A 51 2.16 -4.86 -2.93
C TYR A 51 1.61 -6.18 -2.34
N GLY A 52 0.41 -6.12 -1.74
CA GLY A 52 -0.21 -7.30 -1.12
C GLY A 52 -0.54 -8.39 -2.13
N VAL A 53 -0.92 -8.02 -3.35
CA VAL A 53 -1.21 -8.99 -4.44
C VAL A 53 0.05 -9.75 -4.85
N LYS A 54 1.17 -9.05 -5.04
CA LYS A 54 2.42 -9.69 -5.45
C LYS A 54 2.98 -10.61 -4.36
N LEU A 55 2.85 -10.24 -3.09
CA LEU A 55 3.21 -11.16 -2.00
C LEU A 55 2.25 -12.36 -1.90
N ALA A 56 0.96 -12.17 -2.18
CA ALA A 56 0.00 -13.28 -2.29
C ALA A 56 0.36 -14.23 -3.45
N ASP A 57 0.83 -13.74 -4.58
CA ASP A 57 1.31 -14.58 -5.70
C ASP A 57 2.49 -15.49 -5.29
N VAL A 58 3.36 -14.99 -4.41
CA VAL A 58 4.52 -15.77 -3.92
C VAL A 58 4.14 -16.73 -2.80
N PHE A 59 3.54 -16.22 -1.73
CA PHE A 59 3.39 -16.96 -0.47
C PHE A 59 2.08 -17.73 -0.33
N LEU A 60 1.04 -17.37 -1.07
CA LEU A 60 -0.28 -18.01 -0.97
C LEU A 60 -0.65 -18.81 -2.21
N ARG A 61 -0.56 -18.19 -3.39
CA ARG A 61 -0.97 -18.81 -4.66
C ARG A 61 0.14 -19.67 -5.26
N HIS A 62 1.39 -19.43 -4.87
CA HIS A 62 2.58 -20.07 -5.43
C HIS A 62 2.67 -19.93 -6.97
N SER A 63 2.10 -18.86 -7.52
CA SER A 63 2.20 -18.50 -8.94
C SER A 63 3.50 -17.77 -9.26
N ASN A 64 4.23 -17.31 -8.24
CA ASN A 64 5.59 -16.79 -8.33
C ASN A 64 6.51 -17.42 -7.28
N GLN A 65 7.82 -17.40 -7.53
CA GLN A 65 8.81 -18.01 -6.66
C GLN A 65 9.52 -16.98 -5.77
N ALA A 66 9.75 -17.32 -4.50
CA ALA A 66 10.36 -16.42 -3.52
C ALA A 66 11.77 -15.94 -3.92
N LYS A 67 12.52 -16.71 -4.72
CA LYS A 67 13.84 -16.28 -5.22
C LYS A 67 13.79 -14.99 -6.07
N TRP A 68 12.63 -14.63 -6.60
CA TRP A 68 12.43 -13.39 -7.39
C TRP A 68 12.17 -12.16 -6.54
N LEU A 69 12.08 -12.30 -5.21
CA LEU A 69 11.91 -11.17 -4.30
C LEU A 69 13.17 -10.30 -4.16
N SER A 70 14.31 -10.69 -4.77
CA SER A 70 15.56 -9.93 -4.72
C SER A 70 15.46 -8.52 -5.31
N ASN A 71 14.51 -8.28 -6.22
CA ASN A 71 14.20 -6.97 -6.79
C ASN A 71 12.74 -6.54 -6.53
N PHE A 72 12.14 -7.03 -5.44
CA PHE A 72 10.77 -6.71 -5.05
C PHE A 72 10.57 -5.20 -4.88
N GLY A 73 9.49 -4.66 -5.44
CA GLY A 73 9.27 -3.21 -5.57
C GLY A 73 9.23 -2.79 -7.04
N GLU A 74 10.12 -1.88 -7.44
CA GLU A 74 10.15 -1.32 -8.81
C GLU A 74 10.26 -2.41 -9.89
N GLY A 75 11.09 -3.44 -9.68
CA GLY A 75 11.22 -4.56 -10.61
C GLY A 75 9.93 -5.38 -10.82
N TRP A 76 8.93 -5.15 -9.97
CA TRP A 76 7.62 -5.81 -10.01
C TRP A 76 6.50 -4.85 -10.47
N GLY A 77 6.87 -3.70 -11.03
CA GLY A 77 5.93 -2.69 -11.53
C GLY A 77 5.29 -1.82 -10.44
N MET A 78 5.85 -1.83 -9.23
CA MET A 78 5.46 -0.89 -8.17
C MET A 78 6.20 0.44 -8.35
N PRO A 79 5.65 1.57 -7.86
CA PRO A 79 6.29 2.85 -8.03
C PRO A 79 7.60 2.95 -7.23
N SER A 80 8.64 3.52 -7.86
CA SER A 80 9.92 3.83 -7.23
C SER A 80 9.84 5.15 -6.46
N THR A 81 9.13 5.15 -5.34
CA THR A 81 8.91 6.34 -4.50
C THR A 81 8.68 5.98 -3.03
N ASN A 82 8.95 6.94 -2.15
CA ASN A 82 8.59 6.88 -0.73
C ASN A 82 7.16 7.36 -0.45
N ASP A 83 6.43 7.79 -1.48
CA ASP A 83 5.06 8.32 -1.38
C ASP A 83 3.98 7.23 -1.38
N VAL A 84 4.33 6.00 -1.00
CA VAL A 84 3.37 4.91 -0.87
C VAL A 84 3.25 4.37 0.54
N LEU A 85 2.05 3.87 0.85
CA LEU A 85 1.76 3.02 2.00
C LEU A 85 1.48 1.60 1.50
N VAL A 86 2.16 0.61 2.05
CA VAL A 86 2.05 -0.80 1.67
C VAL A 86 1.40 -1.62 2.77
N PHE A 87 0.75 -2.72 2.39
CA PHE A 87 0.06 -3.65 3.28
C PHE A 87 -0.18 -4.98 2.58
N LEU A 88 -0.32 -6.07 3.34
CA LEU A 88 -0.74 -7.38 2.79
C LEU A 88 -2.23 -7.41 2.44
N ASN A 89 -3.04 -6.86 3.33
CA ASN A 89 -4.48 -6.72 3.22
C ASN A 89 -4.92 -5.45 3.98
N ASN A 90 -6.11 -4.95 3.68
CA ASN A 90 -6.81 -3.93 4.44
C ASN A 90 -8.16 -4.49 4.94
N HIS A 91 -8.97 -3.65 5.56
CA HIS A 91 -10.26 -4.05 6.10
C HIS A 91 -11.28 -4.44 5.01
N ASP A 92 -11.19 -3.88 3.81
CA ASP A 92 -12.08 -4.23 2.69
C ASP A 92 -11.71 -5.57 2.06
N ASN A 93 -10.45 -5.71 1.61
CA ASN A 93 -10.02 -6.85 0.80
C ASN A 93 -9.85 -8.14 1.58
N GLN A 94 -9.67 -8.09 2.90
CA GLN A 94 -9.73 -9.28 3.74
C GLN A 94 -11.14 -9.90 3.85
N ARG A 95 -12.18 -9.18 3.40
CA ARG A 95 -13.58 -9.64 3.38
C ARG A 95 -14.09 -9.95 1.97
N GLY A 96 -13.23 -9.88 0.96
CA GLY A 96 -13.60 -10.13 -0.44
C GLY A 96 -14.15 -8.91 -1.18
N HIS A 97 -14.08 -7.71 -0.59
CA HIS A 97 -14.45 -6.45 -1.25
C HIS A 97 -13.21 -5.64 -1.65
N GLY A 98 -13.33 -4.73 -2.62
CA GLY A 98 -12.22 -3.85 -3.01
C GLY A 98 -11.18 -4.49 -3.95
N GLY A 99 -10.04 -3.81 -4.12
CA GLY A 99 -9.00 -4.21 -5.07
C GLY A 99 -8.08 -5.34 -4.59
N GLY A 100 -7.57 -6.14 -5.54
CA GLY A 100 -6.43 -7.04 -5.30
C GLY A 100 -6.71 -8.55 -5.27
N GLY A 101 -7.93 -9.00 -5.55
CA GLY A 101 -8.20 -10.39 -5.96
C GLY A 101 -7.76 -11.50 -4.97
N GLY A 102 -8.16 -11.41 -3.70
CA GLY A 102 -7.92 -12.46 -2.70
C GLY A 102 -6.55 -12.33 -2.02
N PRO A 103 -6.38 -11.33 -1.13
CA PRO A 103 -5.11 -11.10 -0.43
C PRO A 103 -4.81 -12.22 0.57
N ILE A 104 -3.57 -12.26 1.08
CA ILE A 104 -3.25 -13.07 2.25
C ILE A 104 -3.99 -12.49 3.45
N THR A 105 -4.71 -13.33 4.21
CA THR A 105 -5.46 -12.90 5.40
C THR A 105 -5.11 -13.73 6.62
N PHE A 106 -5.65 -13.36 7.78
CA PHE A 106 -5.54 -14.13 9.01
C PHE A 106 -6.10 -15.57 8.89
N ARG A 107 -6.93 -15.85 7.87
CA ARG A 107 -7.44 -17.21 7.58
C ARG A 107 -6.34 -18.13 7.03
N GLN A 108 -5.20 -17.57 6.62
CA GLN A 108 -3.97 -18.26 6.20
C GLN A 108 -2.80 -17.84 7.12
N PRO A 109 -2.81 -18.26 8.40
CA PRO A 109 -1.93 -17.69 9.42
C PRO A 109 -0.45 -17.96 9.18
N LYS A 110 -0.09 -19.07 8.52
CA LYS A 110 1.30 -19.39 8.21
C LYS A 110 1.83 -18.45 7.13
N GLU A 111 1.10 -18.33 6.03
CA GLU A 111 1.42 -17.50 4.87
C GLU A 111 1.44 -16.02 5.26
N MET A 112 0.50 -15.58 6.09
CA MET A 112 0.44 -14.20 6.58
C MET A 112 1.67 -13.83 7.42
N LYS A 113 2.11 -14.72 8.32
CA LYS A 113 3.31 -14.47 9.13
C LYS A 113 4.57 -14.39 8.27
N ILE A 114 4.73 -15.28 7.30
CA ILE A 114 5.86 -15.26 6.38
C ILE A 114 5.87 -13.97 5.56
N ALA A 115 4.73 -13.61 4.96
CA ALA A 115 4.61 -12.42 4.12
C ALA A 115 4.73 -11.10 4.90
N THR A 116 4.42 -11.10 6.19
CA THR A 116 4.60 -9.92 7.08
C THR A 116 6.05 -9.78 7.55
N ALA A 117 6.76 -10.90 7.69
CA ALA A 117 8.15 -10.92 8.12
C ALA A 117 9.13 -10.58 7.00
N PHE A 118 8.73 -10.80 5.75
CA PHE A 118 9.43 -10.33 4.56
C PHE A 118 9.30 -8.80 4.43
#